data_AF-A0A1I9WIK0-F1
#
_entry.id   AF-A0A1I9WIK0-F1
#
_cell.length_a   1.000
_cell.length_b   1.000
_cell.length_c   1.000
_cell.angle_alpha   90.00
_cell.angle_beta   90.00
_cell.angle_gamma   90.00
#
_symmetry.space_group_name_H-M   'P 1'
#
loop_
_entity.id
_entity.type
_entity.pdbx_description
1 polymer ?
#
loop_
_entity_poly.entity_id
_entity_poly.type
_entity_poly.pdbx_seq_one_letter_code
_entity_poly.pdbx_strand_id
1 'polypeptide(L)'
;IANRLTSQINGLGQAVKNVNDGISIAQTAEGAMQASTDILQKMRTLALSSATGSLSADDRKSNNDEYQALTSELTRISQTTTFGGQKLLDGSYGTKAIQVGANANETINLSLENVAANNIGSQQIKTKAIAPSATGLAGGDITVTGNGQSKTVTYGAGASAKDIAAGLNGSIGGLTATASTEVKLEVGAATPSNFKLAVGSGTAVDFVGVTDLAGLADQLKSNAAKLGISVNY
;
A
#
# COMPACT_ATOMS: atom_id res chain seq x y z
N ILE A 1 -22.33 52.61 -3.23
CA ILE A 1 -23.39 51.57 -3.19
C ILE A 1 -23.43 50.79 -4.51
N ALA A 2 -23.56 51.46 -5.66
CA ALA A 2 -23.53 50.81 -6.99
C ALA A 2 -22.31 49.89 -7.21
N ASN A 3 -21.08 50.38 -6.99
CA ASN A 3 -19.86 49.55 -7.13
C ASN A 3 -19.84 48.32 -6.20
N ARG A 4 -20.47 48.40 -5.02
CA ARG A 4 -20.57 47.29 -4.07
C ARG A 4 -21.58 46.24 -4.54
N LEU A 5 -22.73 46.68 -5.07
CA LEU A 5 -23.71 45.80 -5.70
C LEU A 5 -23.14 45.13 -6.96
N THR A 6 -22.40 45.85 -7.80
CA THR A 6 -21.75 45.27 -8.98
C THR A 6 -20.72 44.21 -8.59
N SER A 7 -19.89 44.47 -7.57
CA SER A 7 -18.94 43.47 -7.04
C SER A 7 -19.65 42.24 -6.49
N GLN A 8 -20.79 42.41 -5.82
CA GLN A 8 -21.57 41.32 -5.24
C GLN A 8 -22.26 40.48 -6.31
N ILE A 9 -22.81 41.10 -7.37
CA ILE A 9 -23.38 40.41 -8.53
C ILE A 9 -22.30 39.61 -9.27
N ASN A 10 -21.12 40.19 -9.49
CA ASN A 10 -20.00 39.47 -10.10
C ASN A 10 -19.52 38.30 -9.23
N GLY A 11 -19.46 38.49 -7.90
CA GLY A 11 -19.15 37.43 -6.94
C GLY A 11 -20.16 36.28 -6.97
N LEU A 12 -21.46 36.59 -6.98
CA LEU A 12 -22.53 35.61 -7.12
C LEU A 12 -22.47 34.89 -8.47
N GLY A 13 -22.15 35.60 -9.56
CA GLY A 13 -21.97 35.00 -10.88
C GLY A 13 -20.85 33.96 -10.92
N GLN A 14 -19.72 34.24 -10.26
CA GLN A 14 -18.64 33.26 -10.11
C GLN A 14 -19.03 32.12 -9.16
N ALA A 15 -19.75 32.41 -8.07
CA ALA A 15 -20.24 31.39 -7.16
C ALA A 15 -21.16 30.38 -7.84
N VAL A 16 -22.06 30.83 -8.73
CA VAL A 16 -22.91 29.93 -9.53
C VAL A 16 -22.07 28.99 -10.41
N LYS A 17 -20.99 29.48 -11.03
CA LYS A 17 -20.08 28.61 -11.80
C LYS A 17 -19.40 27.59 -10.88
N ASN A 18 -18.86 28.02 -9.75
CA ASN A 18 -18.21 27.14 -8.78
C ASN A 18 -19.17 26.05 -8.26
N VAL A 19 -20.45 26.39 -8.04
CA VAL A 19 -21.49 25.43 -7.65
C VAL A 19 -21.76 24.42 -8.76
N ASN A 20 -21.87 24.86 -10.02
CA ASN A 20 -22.07 23.96 -11.16
C ASN A 20 -20.89 23.00 -11.35
N ASP A 21 -19.65 23.47 -11.14
CA ASP A 21 -18.47 22.62 -11.14
C ASP A 21 -18.52 21.61 -9.98
N GLY A 22 -18.90 22.08 -8.78
CA GLY A 22 -19.12 21.23 -7.61
C GLY A 22 -20.13 20.12 -7.83
N ILE A 23 -21.28 20.44 -8.44
CA ILE A 23 -22.31 19.48 -8.84
C ILE A 23 -21.74 18.47 -9.84
N SER A 24 -21.00 18.94 -10.85
CA SER A 24 -20.42 18.06 -11.87
C SER A 24 -19.39 17.10 -11.28
N ILE A 25 -18.59 17.57 -10.32
CA ILE A 25 -17.65 16.72 -9.56
C ILE A 25 -18.42 15.67 -8.76
N ALA A 26 -19.45 16.09 -8.02
CA ALA A 26 -20.26 15.19 -7.21
C ALA A 26 -20.95 14.11 -8.06
N GLN A 27 -21.51 14.48 -9.21
CA GLN A 27 -22.14 13.54 -10.14
C GLN A 27 -21.14 12.55 -10.75
N THR A 28 -19.93 13.02 -11.09
CA THR A 28 -18.87 12.14 -11.60
C THR A 28 -18.43 11.14 -10.54
N ALA A 29 -18.27 11.61 -9.29
CA ALA A 29 -17.96 10.75 -8.16
C ALA A 29 -19.09 9.75 -7.87
N GLU A 30 -20.36 10.19 -7.89
CA GLU A 30 -21.52 9.35 -7.63
C GLU A 30 -21.68 8.23 -8.67
N GLY A 31 -21.52 8.53 -9.96
CA GLY A 31 -21.55 7.51 -11.01
C GLY A 31 -20.46 6.45 -10.85
N ALA A 32 -19.24 6.87 -10.46
CA ALA A 32 -18.16 5.95 -10.17
C ALA A 32 -18.42 5.12 -8.89
N MET A 33 -19.00 5.73 -7.85
CA MET A 33 -19.37 5.02 -6.62
C MET A 33 -20.52 4.03 -6.82
N GLN A 34 -21.46 4.29 -7.73
CA GLN A 34 -22.48 3.32 -8.14
C GLN A 34 -21.83 2.08 -8.76
N ALA A 35 -20.89 2.28 -9.71
CA ALA A 35 -20.15 1.17 -10.30
C ALA A 35 -19.34 0.39 -9.24
N SER A 36 -18.69 1.09 -8.30
CA SER A 36 -18.02 0.44 -7.17
C SER A 36 -18.97 -0.36 -6.28
N THR A 37 -20.18 0.15 -6.04
CA THR A 37 -21.22 -0.54 -5.25
C THR A 37 -21.67 -1.83 -5.92
N ASP A 38 -21.91 -1.81 -7.23
CA ASP A 38 -22.28 -3.00 -8.00
C ASP A 38 -21.19 -4.07 -7.96
N ILE A 39 -19.92 -3.67 -8.06
CA ILE A 39 -18.78 -4.57 -7.94
C ILE A 39 -18.72 -5.18 -6.53
N LEU A 40 -18.89 -4.37 -5.48
CA LEU A 40 -18.89 -4.84 -4.09
C LEU A 40 -20.03 -5.84 -3.82
N GLN A 41 -21.21 -5.63 -4.42
CA GLN A 41 -22.31 -6.59 -4.33
C GLN A 41 -21.95 -7.92 -5.01
N LYS A 42 -21.30 -7.91 -6.18
CA LYS A 42 -20.79 -9.13 -6.83
C LYS A 42 -19.72 -9.83 -5.98
N MET A 43 -18.76 -9.08 -5.46
CA MET A 43 -17.73 -9.59 -4.55
C MET A 43 -18.34 -10.26 -3.31
N ARG A 44 -19.42 -9.68 -2.75
CA ARG A 44 -20.18 -10.28 -1.65
C ARG A 44 -20.82 -11.61 -2.04
N THR A 45 -21.44 -11.69 -3.22
CA THR A 45 -22.03 -12.93 -3.73
C THR A 45 -20.98 -14.02 -3.94
N LEU A 46 -19.82 -13.67 -4.49
CA LEU A 46 -18.67 -14.58 -4.66
C LEU A 46 -18.10 -15.06 -3.32
N ALA A 47 -18.00 -14.16 -2.33
CA ALA A 47 -17.55 -14.51 -0.99
C ALA A 47 -18.54 -15.48 -0.31
N LEU A 48 -19.85 -15.24 -0.44
CA LEU A 48 -20.88 -16.10 0.11
C LEU A 48 -20.92 -17.46 -0.59
N SER A 49 -20.79 -17.51 -1.93
CA SER A 49 -20.73 -18.78 -2.67
C SER A 49 -19.49 -19.59 -2.29
N SER A 50 -18.34 -18.93 -2.09
CA SER A 50 -17.09 -19.57 -1.68
C SER A 50 -17.14 -20.12 -0.23
N ALA A 51 -17.96 -19.52 0.64
CA ALA A 51 -18.21 -19.98 2.00
C ALA A 51 -19.13 -21.20 2.08
N THR A 52 -19.88 -21.53 1.02
CA THR A 52 -20.68 -22.76 1.00
C THR A 52 -19.78 -23.98 0.86
N GLY A 53 -19.95 -24.97 1.74
CA GLY A 53 -19.03 -26.11 1.88
C GLY A 53 -19.00 -27.09 0.70
N SER A 54 -19.92 -26.97 -0.25
CA SER A 54 -20.09 -27.91 -1.37
C SER A 54 -19.26 -27.58 -2.61
N LEU A 55 -18.50 -26.49 -2.61
CA LEU A 55 -17.70 -26.05 -3.76
C LEU A 55 -16.37 -26.82 -3.85
N SER A 56 -15.98 -27.23 -5.07
CA SER A 56 -14.68 -27.85 -5.30
C SER A 56 -13.53 -26.83 -5.14
N ALA A 57 -12.29 -27.32 -5.03
CA ALA A 57 -11.11 -26.44 -4.97
C ALA A 57 -10.97 -25.59 -6.25
N ASP A 58 -11.30 -26.15 -7.41
CA ASP A 58 -11.26 -25.46 -8.70
C ASP A 58 -12.35 -24.38 -8.81
N ASP A 59 -13.54 -24.62 -8.28
CA ASP A 59 -14.61 -23.61 -8.25
C ASP A 59 -14.27 -22.45 -7.30
N ARG A 60 -13.67 -22.74 -6.14
CA ARG A 60 -13.19 -21.69 -5.22
C ARG A 60 -12.07 -20.87 -5.86
N LYS A 61 -11.22 -21.52 -6.66
CA LYS A 61 -10.19 -20.83 -7.44
C LYS A 61 -10.82 -19.90 -8.48
N SER A 62 -11.78 -20.38 -9.27
CA SER A 62 -12.44 -19.55 -10.29
C SER A 62 -13.15 -18.34 -9.67
N ASN A 63 -13.88 -18.55 -8.57
CA ASN A 63 -14.56 -17.47 -7.84
C ASN A 63 -13.58 -16.43 -7.29
N ASN A 64 -12.41 -16.85 -6.83
CA ASN A 64 -11.43 -15.94 -6.28
C ASN A 64 -10.58 -15.27 -7.37
N ASP A 65 -10.36 -15.90 -8.53
CA ASP A 65 -9.85 -15.23 -9.73
C ASP A 65 -10.82 -14.11 -10.17
N GLU A 66 -12.14 -14.36 -10.17
CA GLU A 66 -13.15 -13.33 -10.42
C GLU A 66 -13.14 -12.24 -9.35
N TYR A 67 -13.05 -12.60 -8.06
CA TYR A 67 -12.94 -11.65 -6.95
C TYR A 67 -11.74 -10.72 -7.11
N GLN A 68 -10.60 -11.22 -7.58
CA GLN A 68 -9.41 -10.42 -7.86
C GLN A 68 -9.58 -9.50 -9.06
N ALA A 69 -10.21 -9.98 -10.13
CA ALA A 69 -10.52 -9.14 -11.28
C ALA A 69 -11.42 -7.96 -10.86
N LEU A 70 -12.43 -8.23 -10.03
CA LEU A 70 -13.32 -7.22 -9.44
C LEU A 70 -12.55 -6.25 -8.51
N THR A 71 -11.61 -6.76 -7.71
CA THR A 71 -10.74 -5.94 -6.84
C THR A 71 -9.84 -5.02 -7.66
N SER A 72 -9.27 -5.53 -8.75
CA SER A 72 -8.48 -4.74 -9.71
C SER A 72 -9.36 -3.68 -10.37
N GLU A 73 -10.60 -4.01 -10.69
CA GLU A 73 -11.55 -3.08 -11.31
C GLU A 73 -11.96 -1.95 -10.36
N LEU A 74 -12.18 -2.24 -9.07
CA LEU A 74 -12.37 -1.21 -8.05
C LEU A 74 -11.18 -0.25 -7.97
N THR A 75 -9.97 -0.80 -7.97
CA THR A 75 -8.73 -0.02 -7.97
C THR A 75 -8.62 0.83 -9.24
N ARG A 76 -8.98 0.28 -10.40
CA ARG A 76 -9.03 1.00 -11.67
C ARG A 76 -10.02 2.15 -11.62
N ILE A 77 -11.26 1.93 -11.17
CA ILE A 77 -12.28 2.98 -11.05
C ILE A 77 -11.78 4.11 -10.15
N SER A 78 -11.24 3.78 -8.98
CA SER A 78 -10.65 4.77 -8.06
C SER A 78 -9.56 5.61 -8.73
N GLN A 79 -8.66 4.97 -9.49
CA GLN A 79 -7.56 5.65 -10.17
C GLN A 79 -7.95 6.39 -11.46
N THR A 80 -8.98 5.94 -12.19
CA THR A 80 -9.39 6.55 -13.47
C THR A 80 -10.42 7.65 -13.31
N THR A 81 -11.15 7.70 -12.18
CA THR A 81 -12.18 8.71 -11.95
C THR A 81 -11.53 10.08 -11.71
N THR A 82 -11.61 10.95 -12.73
CA THR A 82 -11.06 12.30 -12.70
C THR A 82 -12.05 13.34 -13.17
N PHE A 83 -11.99 14.53 -12.58
CA PHE A 83 -12.67 15.72 -13.08
C PHE A 83 -11.66 16.88 -13.17
N GLY A 84 -11.58 17.53 -14.33
CA GLY A 84 -10.66 18.66 -14.53
C GLY A 84 -9.18 18.33 -14.27
N GLY A 85 -8.77 17.07 -14.46
CA GLY A 85 -7.42 16.58 -14.17
C GLY A 85 -7.16 16.19 -12.70
N GLN A 86 -8.11 16.42 -11.79
CA GLN A 86 -8.00 15.99 -10.40
C GLN A 86 -8.65 14.63 -10.19
N LYS A 87 -7.98 13.75 -9.45
CA LYS A 87 -8.47 12.42 -9.06
C LYS A 87 -9.48 12.59 -7.93
N LEU A 88 -10.61 11.90 -8.03
CA LEU A 88 -11.73 12.09 -7.09
C LEU A 88 -11.76 11.04 -5.97
N LEU A 89 -11.42 9.78 -6.28
CA LEU A 89 -11.71 8.62 -5.43
C LEU A 89 -10.47 7.84 -4.98
N ASP A 90 -9.27 8.40 -5.16
CA ASP A 90 -7.98 7.78 -4.77
C ASP A 90 -7.50 8.21 -3.37
N GLY A 91 -8.29 9.02 -2.67
CA GLY A 91 -7.96 9.59 -1.36
C GLY A 91 -7.12 10.86 -1.39
N SER A 92 -6.60 11.28 -2.55
CA SER A 92 -5.83 12.53 -2.68
C SER A 92 -6.71 13.78 -2.70
N TYR A 93 -8.01 13.62 -3.02
CA TYR A 93 -8.95 14.72 -3.14
C TYR A 93 -9.21 15.45 -1.81
N GLY A 94 -9.30 14.69 -0.72
CA GLY A 94 -9.52 15.21 0.64
C GLY A 94 -10.83 15.99 0.78
N THR A 95 -10.80 17.05 1.60
CA THR A 95 -11.92 18.00 1.72
C THR A 95 -11.61 19.27 0.93
N LYS A 96 -12.48 19.62 -0.03
CA LYS A 96 -12.39 20.89 -0.76
C LYS A 96 -13.60 21.76 -0.45
N ALA A 97 -13.33 23.03 -0.18
CA ALA A 97 -14.35 24.05 0.04
C ALA A 97 -14.76 24.67 -1.30
N ILE A 98 -16.04 24.56 -1.65
CA ILE A 98 -16.63 25.19 -2.83
C ILE A 98 -17.25 26.51 -2.38
N GLN A 99 -16.75 27.63 -2.88
CA GLN A 99 -17.26 28.96 -2.58
C GLN A 99 -18.61 29.20 -3.30
N VAL A 100 -19.68 29.32 -2.52
CA VAL A 100 -21.08 29.43 -3.00
C VAL A 100 -21.68 30.81 -2.80
N GLY A 101 -20.98 31.73 -2.14
CA GLY A 101 -21.43 33.10 -1.93
C GLY A 101 -20.43 34.17 -2.35
N ALA A 102 -20.84 35.43 -2.26
CA ALA A 102 -20.05 36.58 -2.71
C ALA A 102 -19.05 37.08 -1.65
N ASN A 103 -19.18 36.64 -0.39
CA ASN A 103 -18.28 37.01 0.70
C ASN A 103 -17.35 35.84 1.07
N ALA A 104 -16.18 36.14 1.60
CA ALA A 104 -15.23 35.11 2.03
C ALA A 104 -15.85 34.15 3.07
N ASN A 105 -15.54 32.86 2.95
CA ASN A 105 -16.00 31.77 3.82
C ASN A 105 -17.48 31.35 3.68
N GLU A 106 -18.19 31.83 2.65
CA GLU A 106 -19.47 31.25 2.24
C GLU A 106 -19.21 30.00 1.38
N THR A 107 -18.79 28.91 2.02
CA THR A 107 -18.35 27.68 1.35
C THR A 107 -19.12 26.43 1.75
N ILE A 108 -19.32 25.50 0.81
CA ILE A 108 -19.75 24.13 1.07
C ILE A 108 -18.54 23.21 0.99
N ASN A 109 -18.29 22.43 2.04
CA ASN A 109 -17.22 21.45 2.05
C ASN A 109 -17.68 20.15 1.38
N LEU A 110 -16.94 19.71 0.36
CA LEU A 110 -17.10 18.42 -0.27
C LEU A 110 -15.90 17.54 0.11
N SER A 111 -16.18 16.46 0.84
CA SER A 111 -15.20 15.43 1.20
C SER A 111 -15.40 14.19 0.34
N LEU A 112 -14.35 13.76 -0.35
CA LEU A 112 -14.34 12.50 -1.09
C LEU A 112 -13.28 11.59 -0.49
N GLU A 113 -13.69 10.37 -0.13
CA GLU A 113 -12.84 9.37 0.49
C GLU A 113 -12.21 8.42 -0.54
N ASN A 114 -11.22 7.65 -0.08
CA ASN A 114 -10.56 6.65 -0.90
C ASN A 114 -11.44 5.39 -1.02
N VAL A 115 -11.79 5.01 -2.24
CA VAL A 115 -12.59 3.80 -2.55
C VAL A 115 -11.71 2.67 -3.10
N ALA A 116 -10.38 2.84 -3.17
CA ALA A 116 -9.46 1.84 -3.67
C ALA A 116 -9.46 0.56 -2.81
N ALA A 117 -9.31 -0.58 -3.47
CA ALA A 117 -9.41 -1.89 -2.84
C ALA A 117 -8.30 -2.21 -1.82
N ASN A 118 -7.22 -1.43 -1.78
CA ASN A 118 -6.16 -1.59 -0.76
C ASN A 118 -6.70 -1.43 0.68
N ASN A 119 -7.73 -0.60 0.87
CA ASN A 119 -8.41 -0.43 2.16
C ASN A 119 -9.52 -1.46 2.41
N ILE A 120 -9.94 -2.22 1.39
CA ILE A 120 -10.96 -3.27 1.50
C ILE A 120 -10.26 -4.62 1.43
N GLY A 121 -9.71 -5.07 2.56
CA GLY A 121 -9.45 -6.50 2.79
C GLY A 121 -8.14 -7.08 2.25
N SER A 122 -7.06 -6.29 2.09
CA SER A 122 -5.74 -6.89 1.85
C SER A 122 -5.24 -7.61 3.11
N GLN A 123 -5.30 -8.94 3.12
CA GLN A 123 -4.74 -9.77 4.19
C GLN A 123 -3.21 -9.71 4.11
N GLN A 124 -2.59 -8.75 4.81
CA GLN A 124 -1.14 -8.70 4.94
C GLN A 124 -0.69 -9.68 6.03
N ILE A 125 -0.03 -10.77 5.63
CA ILE A 125 0.67 -11.65 6.57
C ILE A 125 2.14 -11.23 6.61
N LYS A 126 2.57 -10.68 7.74
CA LYS A 126 4.00 -10.49 8.03
C LYS A 126 4.62 -11.84 8.39
N THR A 127 5.72 -12.20 7.74
CA THR A 127 6.46 -13.42 8.05
C THR A 127 7.04 -13.37 9.47
N LYS A 128 7.06 -14.52 10.14
CA LYS A 128 7.63 -14.69 11.47
C LYS A 128 9.14 -14.40 11.45
N ALA A 129 9.65 -13.73 12.47
CA ALA A 129 11.08 -13.44 12.60
C ALA A 129 11.92 -14.72 12.55
N ILE A 130 13.00 -14.70 11.75
CA ILE A 130 13.95 -15.79 11.61
C ILE A 130 15.16 -15.45 12.48
N ALA A 131 15.62 -16.42 13.30
CA ALA A 131 16.84 -16.26 14.07
C ALA A 131 18.07 -16.23 13.13
N PRO A 132 18.96 -15.24 13.23
CA PRO A 132 20.15 -15.17 12.38
C PRO A 132 21.08 -16.37 12.65
N SER A 133 21.62 -16.94 11.57
CA SER A 133 22.53 -18.10 11.57
C SER A 133 23.74 -17.82 10.69
N ALA A 134 24.92 -18.35 11.08
CA ALA A 134 26.15 -18.27 10.30
C ALA A 134 26.08 -19.00 8.94
N THR A 135 25.20 -19.99 8.81
CA THR A 135 24.93 -20.71 7.56
C THR A 135 23.82 -20.07 6.72
N GLY A 136 23.28 -18.93 7.18
CA GLY A 136 22.12 -18.29 6.56
C GLY A 136 20.82 -19.03 6.84
N LEU A 137 19.83 -18.81 5.97
CA LEU A 137 18.53 -19.47 6.08
C LEU A 137 18.67 -20.97 5.75
N ALA A 138 18.18 -21.85 6.62
CA ALA A 138 18.05 -23.26 6.27
C ALA A 138 16.99 -23.41 5.16
N GLY A 139 17.25 -24.23 4.15
CA GLY A 139 16.28 -24.48 3.08
C GLY A 139 14.96 -25.00 3.65
N GLY A 140 13.85 -24.57 3.07
CA GLY A 140 12.54 -24.91 3.58
C GLY A 140 11.42 -24.60 2.60
N ASP A 141 10.21 -24.88 3.05
CA ASP A 141 8.98 -24.76 2.27
C ASP A 141 8.07 -23.71 2.89
N ILE A 142 7.57 -22.79 2.07
CA ILE A 142 6.45 -21.92 2.42
C ILE A 142 5.22 -22.45 1.68
N THR A 143 4.31 -23.08 2.42
CA THR A 143 2.98 -23.40 1.88
C THR A 143 2.14 -22.14 1.94
N VAL A 144 1.86 -21.56 0.78
CA VAL A 144 0.88 -20.50 0.66
C VAL A 144 -0.45 -21.14 0.31
N THR A 145 -1.47 -20.85 1.12
CA THR A 145 -2.85 -21.20 0.82
C THR A 145 -3.63 -19.92 0.53
N GLY A 146 -4.14 -19.79 -0.69
CA GLY A 146 -4.88 -18.64 -1.17
C GLY A 146 -5.54 -18.97 -2.51
N ASN A 147 -6.63 -18.29 -2.87
CA ASN A 147 -7.32 -18.56 -4.14
C ASN A 147 -7.79 -20.04 -4.30
N GLY A 148 -8.23 -20.68 -3.22
CA GLY A 148 -8.61 -22.11 -3.24
C GLY A 148 -7.46 -23.09 -3.51
N GLN A 149 -6.23 -22.60 -3.67
CA GLN A 149 -5.04 -23.36 -4.02
C GLN A 149 -4.08 -23.38 -2.83
N SER A 150 -3.45 -24.52 -2.59
CA SER A 150 -2.24 -24.61 -1.78
C SER A 150 -1.07 -24.81 -2.72
N LYS A 151 -0.13 -23.85 -2.70
CA LYS A 151 1.12 -23.96 -3.44
C LYS A 151 2.28 -23.84 -2.47
N THR A 152 3.16 -24.83 -2.52
CA THR A 152 4.42 -24.81 -1.78
C THR A 152 5.48 -24.12 -2.62
N VAL A 153 6.04 -23.03 -2.08
CA VAL A 153 7.22 -22.35 -2.61
C VAL A 153 8.42 -22.82 -1.80
N THR A 154 9.25 -23.64 -2.41
CA THR A 154 10.50 -24.12 -1.84
C THR A 154 11.59 -23.08 -2.05
N TYR A 155 12.34 -22.77 -1.00
CA TYR A 155 13.53 -21.93 -1.07
C TYR A 155 14.76 -22.72 -0.62
N GLY A 156 15.85 -22.52 -1.35
CA GLY A 156 17.13 -23.16 -1.05
C GLY A 156 17.80 -22.58 0.20
N ALA A 157 18.78 -23.32 0.74
CA ALA A 157 19.64 -22.81 1.80
C ALA A 157 20.36 -21.53 1.35
N GLY A 158 20.38 -20.51 2.21
CA GLY A 158 21.00 -19.22 1.91
C GLY A 158 20.21 -18.31 0.96
N ALA A 159 18.96 -18.66 0.58
CA ALA A 159 18.12 -17.79 -0.24
C ALA A 159 17.88 -16.43 0.44
N SER A 160 17.98 -15.34 -0.33
CA SER A 160 17.71 -14.01 0.20
C SER A 160 16.19 -13.78 0.35
N ALA A 161 15.79 -12.87 1.25
CA ALA A 161 14.38 -12.50 1.39
C ALA A 161 13.78 -12.00 0.06
N LYS A 162 14.60 -11.37 -0.79
CA LYS A 162 14.22 -10.93 -2.13
C LYS A 162 13.90 -12.11 -3.05
N ASP A 163 14.72 -13.15 -3.05
CA ASP A 163 14.52 -14.34 -3.90
C ASP A 163 13.27 -15.11 -3.46
N ILE A 164 13.05 -15.21 -2.15
CA ILE A 164 11.86 -15.84 -1.58
C ILE A 164 10.60 -15.05 -1.95
N ALA A 165 10.62 -13.71 -1.80
CA ALA A 165 9.50 -12.87 -2.21
C ALA A 165 9.25 -12.92 -3.73
N ALA A 166 10.30 -13.01 -4.54
CA ALA A 166 10.17 -13.22 -5.98
C ALA A 166 9.52 -14.57 -6.31
N GLY A 167 9.89 -15.65 -5.60
CA GLY A 167 9.25 -16.96 -5.73
C GLY A 167 7.78 -16.99 -5.27
N LEU A 168 7.42 -16.13 -4.31
CA LEU A 168 6.05 -15.96 -3.85
C LEU A 168 5.21 -15.08 -4.79
N ASN A 169 5.81 -14.06 -5.40
CA ASN A 169 5.11 -13.18 -6.35
C ASN A 169 4.55 -13.98 -7.53
N GLY A 170 3.23 -13.94 -7.69
CA GLY A 170 2.54 -14.68 -8.76
C GLY A 170 2.48 -16.20 -8.55
N SER A 171 2.92 -16.73 -7.40
CA SER A 171 2.75 -18.16 -7.09
C SER A 171 1.28 -18.54 -6.96
N ILE A 172 0.45 -17.62 -6.49
CA ILE A 172 -1.01 -17.68 -6.50
C ILE A 172 -1.51 -16.39 -7.15
N GLY A 173 -2.59 -16.45 -7.94
CA GLY A 173 -3.22 -15.25 -8.50
C GLY A 173 -3.44 -14.21 -7.40
N GLY A 174 -3.00 -12.97 -7.64
CA GLY A 174 -3.22 -11.83 -6.73
C GLY A 174 -2.26 -11.74 -5.54
N LEU A 175 -1.36 -12.71 -5.37
CA LEU A 175 -0.33 -12.65 -4.36
C LEU A 175 0.78 -11.68 -4.79
N THR A 176 0.91 -10.59 -4.04
CA THR A 176 2.09 -9.72 -4.06
C THR A 176 2.86 -9.91 -2.75
N ALA A 177 4.16 -10.15 -2.86
CA ALA A 177 5.08 -10.34 -1.75
C ALA A 177 6.17 -9.27 -1.83
N THR A 178 6.37 -8.56 -0.74
CA THR A 178 7.46 -7.59 -0.57
C THR A 178 8.45 -8.13 0.45
N ALA A 179 9.74 -8.03 0.15
CA ALA A 179 10.80 -8.43 1.08
C ALA A 179 11.32 -7.21 1.85
N SER A 180 11.43 -7.34 3.16
CA SER A 180 12.22 -6.46 4.01
C SER A 180 13.11 -7.32 4.91
N THR A 181 14.33 -6.87 5.16
CA THR A 181 15.25 -7.50 6.10
C THR A 181 15.55 -6.51 7.21
N GLU A 182 15.07 -6.80 8.40
CA GLU A 182 15.31 -6.01 9.60
C GLU A 182 16.24 -6.80 10.52
N VAL A 183 17.30 -6.14 10.99
CA VAL A 183 18.26 -6.73 11.93
C VAL A 183 18.35 -5.80 13.14
N LYS A 184 18.08 -6.34 14.32
CA LYS A 184 18.37 -5.67 15.59
C LYS A 184 19.78 -6.04 16.03
N LEU A 185 20.64 -5.04 16.15
CA LEU A 185 22.00 -5.19 16.64
C LEU A 185 22.05 -4.74 18.10
N GLU A 186 22.71 -5.50 18.95
CA GLU A 186 22.95 -5.15 20.35
C GLU A 186 24.46 -5.17 20.61
N VAL A 187 24.95 -4.19 21.37
CA VAL A 187 26.35 -4.10 21.76
C VAL A 187 26.44 -4.43 23.25
N GLY A 188 27.02 -5.59 23.57
CA GLY A 188 27.28 -6.02 24.94
C GLY A 188 28.75 -5.85 25.38
N ALA A 189 29.59 -5.19 24.57
CA ALA A 189 31.03 -5.18 24.78
C ALA A 189 31.49 -4.03 25.70
N ALA A 190 32.23 -4.36 26.76
CA ALA A 190 32.94 -3.38 27.59
C ALA A 190 34.31 -2.96 26.99
N THR A 191 34.76 -3.61 25.92
CA THR A 191 36.04 -3.37 25.23
C THR A 191 35.83 -3.11 23.74
N PRO A 192 36.66 -2.26 23.10
CA PRO A 192 36.53 -1.93 21.68
C PRO A 192 36.62 -3.18 20.81
N SER A 193 35.57 -3.44 20.02
CA SER A 193 35.53 -4.58 19.10
C SER A 193 35.62 -4.11 17.66
N ASN A 194 36.36 -4.87 16.84
CA ASN A 194 36.41 -4.69 15.40
C ASN A 194 35.69 -5.86 14.70
N PHE A 195 34.92 -5.56 13.67
CA PHE A 195 34.24 -6.57 12.88
C PHE A 195 34.02 -6.07 11.45
N LYS A 196 33.71 -6.99 10.55
CA LYS A 196 33.32 -6.68 9.17
C LYS A 196 31.85 -7.00 8.97
N LEU A 197 31.12 -6.10 8.30
CA LEU A 197 29.73 -6.32 7.93
C LEU A 197 29.58 -6.24 6.41
N ALA A 198 28.95 -7.25 5.81
CA ALA A 198 28.50 -7.24 4.43
C ALA A 198 26.98 -7.46 4.39
N VAL A 199 26.30 -6.85 3.42
CA VAL A 199 24.86 -7.03 3.19
C VAL A 199 24.68 -7.68 1.83
N GLY A 200 24.04 -8.86 1.79
CA GLY A 200 23.89 -9.65 0.55
C GLY A 200 25.26 -10.03 -0.04
N SER A 201 25.41 -9.85 -1.35
CA SER A 201 26.69 -10.01 -2.08
C SER A 201 27.54 -8.73 -2.11
N GLY A 202 27.20 -7.74 -1.29
CA GLY A 202 27.91 -6.45 -1.22
C GLY A 202 29.32 -6.57 -0.64
N THR A 203 30.11 -5.51 -0.81
CA THR A 203 31.46 -5.44 -0.25
C THR A 203 31.40 -5.31 1.27
N ALA A 204 32.23 -6.08 1.97
CA ALA A 204 32.35 -5.99 3.42
C ALA A 204 32.93 -4.64 3.85
N VAL A 205 32.31 -4.01 4.85
CA VAL A 205 32.74 -2.74 5.45
C VAL A 205 33.32 -3.03 6.83
N ASP A 206 34.47 -2.42 7.11
CA ASP A 206 35.14 -2.50 8.41
C ASP A 206 34.49 -1.57 9.43
N PHE A 207 34.18 -2.13 10.59
CA PHE A 207 33.76 -1.43 11.80
C PHE A 207 34.88 -1.55 12.82
N VAL A 208 35.35 -0.41 13.32
CA VAL A 208 36.55 -0.35 14.16
C VAL A 208 36.22 0.34 15.47
N GLY A 209 36.53 -0.32 16.57
CA GLY A 209 36.45 0.27 17.91
C GLY A 209 35.02 0.53 18.39
N VAL A 210 34.07 -0.34 18.03
CA VAL A 210 32.69 -0.23 18.52
C VAL A 210 32.65 -0.63 20.00
N THR A 211 32.24 0.31 20.86
CA THR A 211 32.17 0.15 22.33
C THR A 211 30.76 0.30 22.88
N ASP A 212 29.88 1.03 22.19
CA ASP A 212 28.50 1.24 22.60
C ASP A 212 27.56 1.24 21.38
N LEU A 213 26.26 1.25 21.65
CA LEU A 213 25.24 1.21 20.60
C LEU A 213 25.21 2.51 19.79
N ALA A 214 25.58 3.65 20.38
CA ALA A 214 25.62 4.94 19.71
C ALA A 214 26.74 4.99 18.65
N GLY A 215 27.96 4.59 19.02
CA GLY A 215 29.10 4.49 18.11
C GLY A 215 28.89 3.45 17.02
N LEU A 216 28.18 2.35 17.32
CA LEU A 216 27.74 1.41 16.29
C LEU A 216 26.76 2.08 15.31
N ALA A 217 25.74 2.77 15.82
CA ALA A 217 24.74 3.43 15.00
C ALA A 217 25.34 4.52 14.11
N ASP A 218 26.32 5.28 14.62
CA ASP A 218 27.02 6.31 13.86
C ASP A 218 27.85 5.70 12.72
N GLN A 219 28.58 4.61 12.98
CA GLN A 219 29.32 3.90 11.93
C GLN A 219 28.38 3.25 10.91
N LEU A 220 27.23 2.74 11.34
CA LEU A 220 26.21 2.20 10.43
C LEU A 220 25.60 3.29 9.55
N LYS A 221 25.25 4.46 10.13
CA LYS A 221 24.74 5.62 9.39
C LYS A 221 25.77 6.15 8.38
N SER A 222 27.03 6.25 8.79
CA SER A 222 28.13 6.69 7.94
C SER A 222 28.37 5.75 6.75
N ASN A 223 28.19 4.44 6.96
CA ASN A 223 28.36 3.42 5.92
C ASN A 223 27.05 2.97 5.26
N ALA A 224 25.92 3.61 5.57
CA ALA A 224 24.59 3.21 5.13
C ALA A 224 24.48 3.10 3.60
N ALA A 225 25.05 4.07 2.87
CA ALA A 225 25.06 4.07 1.41
C ALA A 225 25.90 2.93 0.81
N LYS A 226 27.02 2.56 1.44
CA LYS A 226 27.88 1.46 0.99
C LYS A 226 27.25 0.09 1.24
N LEU A 227 26.53 -0.02 2.35
CA LEU A 227 25.81 -1.24 2.75
C LEU A 227 24.41 -1.33 2.14
N GLY A 228 23.89 -0.25 1.56
CA GLY A 228 22.53 -0.18 1.01
C GLY A 228 21.45 -0.32 2.09
N ILE A 229 21.71 0.14 3.31
CA ILE A 229 20.82 0.00 4.47
C ILE A 229 20.21 1.35 4.88
N SER A 230 19.08 1.30 5.58
CA SER A 230 18.56 2.41 6.36
C SER A 230 18.72 2.09 7.83
N VAL A 231 19.20 3.06 8.62
CA VAL A 231 19.47 2.89 10.04
C VAL A 231 18.49 3.74 10.81
N ASN A 232 17.66 3.08 11.63
CA ASN A 232 16.81 3.75 12.59
C ASN A 232 17.43 3.55 13.99
N TYR A 233 17.92 4.63 14.58
CA TYR A 233 18.52 4.67 15.91
C TYR A 233 17.97 5.89 16.65
#